data_AF-A0A959QA02-F1
#
_entry.id   AF-A0A959QA02-F1
#
_cell.length_a   1.000
_cell.length_b   1.000
_cell.length_c   1.000
_cell.angle_alpha   90.00
_cell.angle_beta   90.00
_cell.angle_gamma   90.00
#
_symmetry.space_group_name_H-M   'P 1'
#
loop_
_entity.id
_entity.type
_entity.pdbx_description
1 polymer ?
#
loop_
_entity_poly.entity_id
_entity_poly.type
_entity_poly.pdbx_seq_one_letter_code
_entity_poly.pdbx_strand_id
1 'polypeptide(L)'
;MKKFLLLLFLALGLNNWALAEEGYHITAKLDGFQEKELYLAYYLLDKQYILDTAQVDSKGAFTFTGEEMLSGGIYLIVLPPDNQFFQILINGEEHEFSLHVKDVLNPSEEIEFKGSPENVLFYEYINYLGKNRPEATRLQEQINAKEEGSAERQ
;
A
#
# COMPACT_ATOMS: atom_id res chain seq x y z
N MET A 1 58.39 13.76 2.94
CA MET A 1 57.64 13.22 1.79
C MET A 1 56.88 11.94 2.12
N LYS A 2 57.52 10.88 2.66
CA LYS A 2 56.82 9.63 3.06
C LYS A 2 55.71 9.82 4.12
N LYS A 3 55.91 10.72 5.10
CA LYS A 3 54.89 11.08 6.12
C LYS A 3 53.70 11.87 5.55
N PHE A 4 53.88 12.58 4.44
CA PHE A 4 52.83 13.35 3.78
C PHE A 4 51.97 12.43 2.88
N LEU A 5 52.60 11.43 2.25
CA LEU A 5 51.90 10.35 1.54
C LEU A 5 51.03 9.50 2.48
N LEU A 6 51.48 9.27 3.71
CA LEU A 6 50.75 8.49 4.72
C LEU A 6 49.50 9.22 5.25
N LEU A 7 49.56 10.55 5.34
CA LEU A 7 48.41 11.40 5.66
C LEU A 7 47.40 11.51 4.51
N LEU A 8 47.87 11.51 3.26
CA LEU A 8 47.00 11.51 2.08
C LEU A 8 46.23 10.19 1.93
N PHE A 9 46.84 9.06 2.30
CA PHE A 9 46.20 7.74 2.27
C PHE A 9 45.15 7.56 3.39
N LEU A 10 45.34 8.24 4.53
CA LEU A 10 44.39 8.23 5.64
C LEU A 10 43.15 9.11 5.36
N ALA A 11 43.31 10.18 4.58
CA ALA A 11 42.22 11.08 4.19
C ALA A 11 41.30 10.50 3.10
N LEU A 12 41.77 9.53 2.31
CA LEU A 12 40.99 8.85 1.27
C LEU A 12 40.11 7.70 1.80
N GLY A 13 40.29 7.28 3.06
CA GLY A 13 39.61 6.11 3.65
C GLY A 13 38.30 6.38 4.40
N LEU A 14 37.84 7.64 4.50
CA LEU A 14 36.70 8.01 5.36
C LEU A 14 35.40 8.33 4.61
N ASN A 15 35.33 8.12 3.30
CA ASN A 15 34.13 8.37 2.49
C ASN A 15 33.33 7.10 2.22
N ASN A 16 33.06 6.31 3.25
CA ASN A 16 31.90 5.42 3.27
C ASN A 16 31.09 5.79 4.51
N TRP A 17 30.54 7.00 4.52
CA TRP A 17 29.27 7.16 5.23
C TRP A 17 28.30 6.26 4.49
N ALA A 18 28.02 5.10 5.08
CA ALA A 18 26.88 4.31 4.71
C ALA A 18 25.68 5.26 4.73
N LEU A 19 25.21 5.63 3.53
CA LEU A 19 23.80 5.97 3.39
C LEU A 19 23.10 4.71 3.86
N ALA A 20 22.55 4.75 5.08
CA ALA A 20 21.62 3.72 5.47
C ALA A 20 20.51 3.79 4.43
N GLU A 21 20.39 2.75 3.60
CA GLU A 21 19.12 2.51 2.93
C GLU A 21 18.13 2.30 4.07
N GLU A 22 17.39 3.36 4.38
CA GLU A 22 16.29 3.29 5.31
C GLU A 22 15.24 2.43 4.59
N GLY A 23 15.12 1.16 4.97
CA GLY A 23 14.11 0.26 4.44
C GLY A 23 12.68 0.67 4.81
N TYR A 24 11.71 -0.20 4.57
CA TYR A 24 10.31 0.14 4.85
C TYR A 24 9.86 -0.24 6.26
N HIS A 25 8.93 0.54 6.82
CA HIS A 25 8.22 0.29 8.07
C HIS A 25 6.74 0.64 7.93
N ILE A 26 5.89 -0.37 7.80
CA ILE A 26 4.44 -0.18 7.60
C ILE A 26 3.71 -0.77 8.78
N THR A 27 3.05 0.08 9.57
CA THR A 27 2.26 -0.36 10.73
C THR A 27 0.76 -0.31 10.44
N ALA A 28 0.08 -1.43 10.61
CA ALA A 28 -1.36 -1.56 10.45
C ALA A 28 -2.04 -1.88 11.78
N LYS A 29 -3.15 -1.17 12.05
CA LYS A 29 -4.08 -1.48 13.13
C LYS A 29 -5.45 -1.76 12.54
N LEU A 30 -6.04 -2.90 12.90
CA LEU A 30 -7.33 -3.34 12.38
C LEU A 30 -8.28 -3.60 13.55
N ASP A 31 -9.32 -2.79 13.69
CA ASP A 31 -10.31 -2.98 14.76
C ASP A 31 -11.21 -4.19 14.42
N GLY A 32 -11.41 -5.08 15.40
CA GLY A 32 -12.24 -6.28 15.23
C GLY A 32 -11.58 -7.46 14.49
N PHE A 33 -10.34 -7.30 14.01
CA PHE A 33 -9.58 -8.41 13.42
C PHE A 33 -9.04 -9.36 14.51
N GLN A 34 -9.30 -10.65 14.38
CA GLN A 34 -9.00 -11.65 15.43
C GLN A 34 -7.80 -12.54 15.11
N GLU A 35 -7.34 -12.53 13.86
CA GLU A 35 -6.19 -13.35 13.46
C GLU A 35 -4.88 -12.75 13.93
N LYS A 36 -3.86 -13.60 13.97
CA LYS A 36 -2.54 -13.26 14.52
C LYS A 36 -1.57 -12.75 13.48
N GLU A 37 -1.90 -12.83 12.20
CA GLU A 37 -1.02 -12.42 11.13
C GLU A 37 -1.75 -11.72 9.99
N LEU A 38 -1.01 -10.86 9.30
CA LEU A 38 -1.36 -10.24 8.04
C LEU A 38 -0.27 -10.52 7.02
N TYR A 39 -0.64 -10.56 5.75
CA TYR A 39 0.33 -10.67 4.67
C TYR A 39 0.39 -9.39 3.85
N LEU A 40 1.60 -8.97 3.49
CA LEU A 40 1.83 -7.96 2.47
C LEU A 40 2.03 -8.68 1.15
N ALA A 41 1.32 -8.28 0.11
CA ALA A 41 1.41 -8.88 -1.21
C ALA A 41 1.50 -7.83 -2.32
N TYR A 42 1.92 -8.24 -3.51
CA TYR A 42 2.03 -7.40 -4.70
C TYR A 42 1.48 -8.10 -5.94
N TYR A 43 1.17 -7.32 -6.96
CA TYR A 43 0.79 -7.83 -8.28
C TYR A 43 2.02 -8.12 -9.13
N LEU A 44 2.09 -9.32 -9.69
CA LEU A 44 2.97 -9.66 -10.80
C LEU A 44 2.10 -10.20 -11.94
N LEU A 45 1.93 -9.37 -12.97
CA LEU A 45 0.99 -9.62 -14.07
C LEU A 45 -0.44 -9.80 -13.54
N ASP A 46 -1.07 -10.94 -13.82
CA ASP A 46 -2.41 -11.32 -13.42
C ASP A 46 -2.46 -12.07 -12.09
N LYS A 47 -1.34 -12.15 -11.36
CA LYS A 47 -1.20 -12.93 -10.13
C LYS A 47 -0.79 -12.06 -8.94
N GLN A 48 -1.21 -12.48 -7.76
CA GLN A 48 -0.84 -11.88 -6.47
C GLN A 48 0.20 -12.78 -5.79
N TYR A 49 1.26 -12.18 -5.26
CA TYR A 49 2.31 -12.89 -4.53
C TYR A 49 2.52 -12.27 -3.15
N ILE A 50 2.61 -13.12 -2.13
CA ILE A 50 2.98 -12.70 -0.77
C ILE A 50 4.45 -12.28 -0.79
N LEU A 51 4.70 -11.09 -0.28
CA LEU A 51 6.02 -10.49 -0.08
C LEU A 51 6.52 -10.69 1.35
N ASP A 52 5.67 -10.41 2.33
CA ASP A 52 6.03 -10.36 3.74
C ASP A 52 4.87 -10.78 4.65
N THR A 53 5.16 -11.12 5.91
CA THR A 53 4.19 -11.53 6.93
C THR A 53 4.44 -10.75 8.22
N ALA A 54 3.42 -10.05 8.70
CA ALA A 54 3.46 -9.38 9.99
C ALA A 54 2.66 -10.18 11.02
N GLN A 55 3.25 -10.36 12.21
CA GLN A 55 2.56 -10.94 13.36
C GLN A 55 2.02 -9.82 14.26
N VAL A 56 0.88 -10.06 14.90
CA VAL A 56 0.27 -9.12 15.84
C VAL A 56 1.17 -8.93 17.07
N ASP A 57 1.40 -7.68 17.46
CA ASP A 57 2.14 -7.33 18.66
C ASP A 57 1.25 -7.29 19.92
N SER A 58 1.85 -7.01 21.07
CA SER A 58 1.12 -6.93 22.35
C SER A 58 0.13 -5.75 22.43
N LYS A 59 0.15 -4.83 21.48
CA LYS A 59 -0.73 -3.67 21.37
C LYS A 59 -1.82 -3.86 20.31
N GLY A 60 -1.86 -5.00 19.63
CA GLY A 60 -2.81 -5.28 18.55
C GLY A 60 -2.44 -4.63 17.22
N ALA A 61 -1.17 -4.27 17.01
CA ALA A 61 -0.66 -3.74 15.75
C ALA A 61 0.13 -4.79 14.98
N PHE A 62 0.13 -4.67 13.66
CA PHE A 62 0.89 -5.50 12.74
C PHE A 62 1.92 -4.62 12.05
N THR A 63 3.20 -5.01 12.08
CA THR A 63 4.26 -4.21 11.48
C THR A 63 5.02 -5.04 10.46
N PHE A 64 5.03 -4.57 9.21
CA PHE A 64 5.89 -5.07 8.16
C PHE A 64 7.18 -4.26 8.12
N THR A 65 8.33 -4.93 8.03
CA THR A 65 9.65 -4.28 7.98
C THR A 65 10.59 -5.00 7.03
N GLY A 66 11.32 -4.24 6.23
CA GLY A 66 12.39 -4.76 5.38
C GLY A 66 13.60 -3.85 5.39
N GLU A 67 14.76 -4.38 5.02
CA GLU A 67 16.01 -3.60 4.92
C GLU A 67 16.07 -2.78 3.63
N GLU A 68 15.41 -3.26 2.57
CA GLU A 68 15.36 -2.60 1.27
C GLU A 68 14.03 -1.85 1.11
N MET A 69 14.08 -0.74 0.37
CA MET A 69 12.90 0.01 0.01
C MET A 69 11.93 -0.79 -0.88
N LEU A 70 10.63 -0.62 -0.64
CA LEU A 70 9.62 -1.12 -1.55
C LEU A 70 9.60 -0.27 -2.82
N SER A 71 9.52 -0.93 -3.97
CA SER A 71 9.30 -0.24 -5.24
C SER A 71 7.94 0.46 -5.23
N GLY A 72 7.84 1.62 -5.89
CA GLY A 72 6.56 2.32 -6.01
C GLY A 72 5.51 1.49 -6.75
N GLY A 73 4.29 1.43 -6.22
CA GLY A 73 3.20 0.65 -6.81
C GLY A 73 2.06 0.34 -5.85
N ILE A 74 1.08 -0.43 -6.35
CA ILE A 74 -0.05 -0.92 -5.54
C ILE A 74 0.33 -2.24 -4.90
N TYR A 75 0.22 -2.27 -3.58
CA TYR A 75 0.39 -3.44 -2.72
C TYR A 75 -0.93 -3.80 -2.04
N LEU A 76 -0.97 -4.99 -1.46
CA LEU A 76 -2.16 -5.57 -0.84
C LEU A 76 -1.83 -5.93 0.60
N ILE A 77 -2.69 -5.53 1.53
CA ILE A 77 -2.71 -6.13 2.86
C ILE A 77 -3.80 -7.19 2.85
N VAL A 78 -3.40 -8.46 3.02
CA VAL A 78 -4.26 -9.63 2.94
C VAL A 78 -4.59 -10.13 4.33
N LEU A 79 -5.88 -10.33 4.57
CA LEU A 79 -6.50 -10.76 5.82
C LEU A 79 -6.87 -12.24 5.70
N PRO A 80 -6.14 -13.15 6.37
CA PRO A 80 -6.58 -14.53 6.54
C PRO A 80 -7.86 -14.62 7.40
N PRO A 81 -8.59 -15.76 7.35
CA PRO A 81 -8.38 -16.90 6.46
C PRO A 81 -9.04 -16.75 5.08
N ASP A 82 -9.98 -15.80 4.95
CA ASP A 82 -10.80 -15.65 3.74
C ASP A 82 -10.08 -14.94 2.58
N ASN A 83 -8.83 -14.51 2.81
CA ASN A 83 -8.00 -13.76 1.86
C ASN A 83 -8.68 -12.49 1.34
N GLN A 84 -9.53 -11.87 2.17
CA GLN A 84 -9.97 -10.50 1.93
C GLN A 84 -8.74 -9.59 1.93
N PHE A 85 -8.78 -8.51 1.16
CA PHE A 85 -7.64 -7.58 1.11
C PHE A 85 -8.09 -6.17 0.82
N PHE A 86 -7.22 -5.22 1.17
CA PHE A 86 -7.33 -3.83 0.72
C PHE A 86 -5.99 -3.36 0.15
N GLN A 87 -6.05 -2.33 -0.68
CA GLN A 87 -4.92 -1.84 -1.45
C GLN A 87 -4.22 -0.69 -0.73
N ILE A 88 -2.90 -0.71 -0.69
CA ILE A 88 -2.09 0.42 -0.26
C ILE A 88 -1.20 0.85 -1.42
N LEU A 89 -0.97 2.16 -1.54
CA LEU A 89 -0.05 2.73 -2.50
C LEU A 89 1.31 2.95 -1.81
N ILE A 90 2.38 2.43 -2.40
CA ILE A 90 3.75 2.76 -2.03
C ILE A 90 4.24 3.78 -3.05
N ASN A 91 4.68 4.96 -2.62
CA ASN A 91 5.20 5.98 -3.55
C ASN A 91 6.68 5.75 -3.94
N GLY A 92 7.39 4.88 -3.20
CA GLY A 92 8.80 4.54 -3.43
C GLY A 92 9.81 5.46 -2.73
N GLU A 93 9.33 6.47 -2.00
CA GLU A 93 10.14 7.42 -1.22
C GLU A 93 9.78 7.41 0.28
N GLU A 94 8.60 6.89 0.63
CA GLU A 94 8.12 6.75 2.01
C GLU A 94 8.78 5.58 2.74
N HIS A 95 9.55 5.90 3.78
CA HIS A 95 10.21 4.93 4.65
C HIS A 95 9.26 4.36 5.71
N GLU A 96 8.37 5.20 6.25
CA GLU A 96 7.50 4.84 7.35
C GLU A 96 6.11 5.48 7.21
N PHE A 97 5.08 4.66 7.36
CA PHE A 97 3.72 5.15 7.58
C PHE A 97 2.89 4.16 8.38
N SER A 98 1.73 4.61 8.83
CA SER A 98 0.77 3.76 9.50
C SER A 98 -0.63 3.92 8.94
N LEU A 99 -1.42 2.86 9.08
CA LEU A 99 -2.82 2.82 8.73
C LEU A 99 -3.66 2.26 9.89
N HIS A 100 -4.87 2.80 10.04
CA HIS A 100 -5.87 2.29 10.98
C HIS A 100 -7.17 2.02 10.22
N VAL A 101 -7.57 0.76 10.18
CA VAL A 101 -8.84 0.29 9.62
C VAL A 101 -9.83 0.12 10.76
N LYS A 102 -10.92 0.89 10.73
CA LYS A 102 -11.97 0.87 11.77
C LYS A 102 -12.99 -0.25 11.55
N ASP A 103 -13.27 -0.58 10.29
CA ASP A 103 -14.15 -1.68 9.92
C ASP A 103 -13.47 -2.57 8.88
N VAL A 104 -13.05 -3.76 9.30
CA VAL A 104 -12.42 -4.75 8.43
C VAL A 104 -13.37 -5.41 7.44
N LEU A 105 -14.69 -5.28 7.63
CA LEU A 105 -15.68 -5.74 6.66
C LEU A 105 -15.84 -4.74 5.51
N ASN A 106 -15.55 -3.46 5.75
CA ASN A 106 -15.62 -2.39 4.76
C ASN A 106 -14.34 -1.52 4.78
N PRO A 107 -13.14 -2.11 4.56
CA PRO A 107 -11.87 -1.43 4.77
C PRO A 107 -11.66 -0.22 3.85
N SER A 108 -12.38 -0.17 2.72
CA SER A 108 -12.32 0.93 1.75
C SER A 108 -12.92 2.24 2.26
N GLU A 109 -13.90 2.18 3.17
CA GLU A 109 -14.67 3.36 3.59
C GLU A 109 -14.09 4.04 4.84
N GLU A 110 -13.35 3.31 5.68
CA GLU A 110 -12.89 3.78 6.99
C GLU A 110 -11.42 3.43 7.29
N ILE A 111 -10.53 3.78 6.38
CA ILE A 111 -9.08 3.72 6.61
C ILE A 111 -8.51 5.12 6.88
N GLU A 112 -7.70 5.23 7.92
CA GLU A 112 -6.97 6.45 8.25
C GLU A 112 -5.48 6.21 8.07
N PHE A 113 -4.81 7.09 7.32
CA PHE A 113 -3.36 7.03 7.12
C PHE A 113 -2.64 8.14 7.88
N LYS A 114 -1.45 7.83 8.40
CA LYS A 114 -0.51 8.80 8.98
C LYS A 114 0.86 8.57 8.38
N GLY A 115 1.49 9.64 7.91
CA GLY A 115 2.80 9.57 7.27
C GLY A 115 2.76 9.18 5.78
N SER A 116 1.58 9.03 5.18
CA SER A 116 1.43 8.75 3.74
C SER A 116 0.30 9.58 3.11
N PRO A 117 0.60 10.81 2.65
CA PRO A 117 -0.40 11.67 2.01
C PRO A 117 -0.93 11.09 0.69
N GLU A 118 -0.13 10.29 -0.02
CA GLU A 118 -0.48 9.64 -1.26
C GLU A 118 -1.58 8.59 -1.03
N ASN A 119 -1.52 7.82 0.06
CA ASN A 119 -2.61 6.92 0.42
C ASN A 119 -3.89 7.67 0.81
N VAL A 120 -3.78 8.83 1.47
CA VAL A 120 -4.95 9.68 1.77
C VAL A 120 -5.64 10.08 0.46
N LEU A 121 -4.89 10.61 -0.51
CA LEU A 121 -5.42 11.01 -1.82
C LEU A 121 -5.97 9.82 -2.61
N PHE A 122 -5.29 8.67 -2.56
CA PHE A 122 -5.71 7.45 -3.22
C PHE A 122 -7.08 6.97 -2.73
N TYR A 123 -7.30 6.96 -1.41
CA TYR A 123 -8.57 6.55 -0.83
C TYR A 123 -9.67 7.60 -0.97
N GLU A 124 -9.34 8.90 -0.94
CA GLU A 124 -10.29 9.95 -1.32
C GLU A 124 -10.84 9.73 -2.74
N TYR A 125 -9.96 9.37 -3.68
CA TYR A 125 -10.33 9.06 -5.05
C TYR A 125 -11.18 7.77 -5.16
N ILE A 126 -10.77 6.67 -4.52
CA ILE A 126 -11.56 5.42 -4.51
C ILE A 126 -12.95 5.67 -3.93
N ASN A 127 -13.05 6.42 -2.84
CA ASN A 127 -14.32 6.76 -2.22
C ASN A 127 -15.18 7.64 -3.12
N TYR A 128 -14.59 8.60 -3.83
CA TYR A 128 -15.29 9.38 -4.84
C TYR A 128 -15.84 8.48 -5.96
N LEU A 129 -15.05 7.54 -6.49
CA LEU A 129 -15.52 6.60 -7.50
C LEU A 129 -16.64 5.70 -6.98
N GLY A 130 -16.52 5.19 -5.75
CA GLY A 130 -17.54 4.37 -5.10
C GLY A 130 -18.88 5.10 -4.99
N LYS A 131 -18.88 6.36 -4.56
CA LYS A 131 -20.07 7.21 -4.44
C LYS A 131 -20.76 7.46 -5.79
N ASN A 132 -19.99 7.59 -6.87
CA ASN A 132 -20.53 7.90 -8.20
C ASN A 132 -20.89 6.66 -9.04
N ARG A 133 -20.44 5.46 -8.64
CA ARG A 133 -20.67 4.21 -9.37
C ARG A 133 -22.17 3.91 -9.61
N PRO A 134 -23.10 4.06 -8.65
CA PRO A 134 -24.51 3.76 -8.89
C PRO A 134 -25.12 4.62 -9.99
N GLU A 135 -24.79 5.92 -10.00
CA GLU A 135 -25.29 6.85 -11.02
C GLU A 135 -24.69 6.54 -12.40
N ALA A 136 -23.38 6.23 -12.46
CA ALA A 136 -22.73 5.80 -13.68
C ALA A 136 -23.37 4.52 -14.26
N THR A 137 -23.65 3.52 -13.41
CA THR A 137 -24.33 2.29 -13.82
C THR A 137 -25.73 2.58 -14.35
N ARG A 138 -26.52 3.40 -13.65
CA ARG A 138 -27.87 3.80 -14.06
C ARG A 138 -27.88 4.48 -15.43
N LEU A 139 -26.92 5.38 -15.67
CA LEU A 139 -26.78 6.06 -16.96
C LEU A 139 -26.39 5.09 -18.08
N GLN A 140 -25.48 4.14 -17.80
CA GLN A 140 -25.06 3.13 -18.76
C GLN A 140 -26.23 2.21 -19.18
N GLU A 141 -27.03 1.76 -18.22
CA GLU A 141 -28.24 0.97 -18.48
C GLU A 141 -29.23 1.72 -19.37
N GLN A 142 -29.39 3.03 -19.15
CA GLN A 142 -30.27 3.87 -19.98
C GLN A 142 -29.75 4.08 -21.41
N ILE A 143 -28.43 4.12 -21.59
CA ILE A 143 -27.81 4.20 -22.92
C ILE A 143 -28.08 2.90 -23.68
N ASN A 144 -27.77 1.75 -23.07
CA ASN A 144 -27.94 0.44 -23.69
C ASN A 144 -29.40 0.19 -24.10
N ALA A 145 -30.36 0.49 -23.22
CA ALA A 145 -31.79 0.32 -23.50
C ALA A 145 -32.28 1.20 -24.67
N LYS A 146 -31.70 2.39 -24.87
CA LYS A 146 -32.05 3.27 -25.99
C LYS A 146 -31.47 2.77 -27.32
N GLU A 147 -30.26 2.22 -27.29
CA GLU A 147 -29.61 1.63 -28.47
C GLU A 147 -30.37 0.39 -28.96
N GLU A 148 -30.72 -0.54 -28.07
CA GLU A 148 -31.52 -1.74 -28.39
C GLU A 148 -32.90 -1.37 -28.95
N GLY A 149 -33.61 -0.46 -28.29
CA GLY A 149 -34.92 0.00 -28.75
C GLY A 149 -34.88 0.81 -30.05
N SER A 150 -33.71 1.23 -30.53
CA SER A 150 -33.53 1.87 -31.85
C SER A 150 -33.18 0.86 -32.96
N ALA A 151 -32.51 -0.24 -32.62
CA ALA A 151 -32.17 -1.32 -33.53
C ALA A 151 -33.41 -2.17 -33.87
N GLU A 152 -34.34 -2.35 -32.93
CA GLU A 152 -35.59 -3.09 -33.15
C GLU A 152 -36.64 -2.32 -33.99
N ARG A 153 -36.45 -1.00 -34.19
CA ARG A 153 -37.34 -0.15 -34.99
C ARG A 153 -36.88 0.03 -36.44
N GLN A 154 -35.78 -0.62 -36.84
CA GLN A 154 -35.25 -0.65 -38.21
C GLN A 154 -35.52 -2.01 -38.85
#